data_AF-A0A1N7U4U0-F1
#
_entry.id   AF-A0A1N7U4U0-F1
#
_cell.length_a   1.000
_cell.length_b   1.000
_cell.length_c   1.000
_cell.angle_alpha   90.00
_cell.angle_beta   90.00
_cell.angle_gamma   90.00
#
_symmetry.space_group_name_H-M   'P 1'
#
loop_
_entity.id
_entity.type
_entity.pdbx_description
1 polymer ?
#
loop_
_entity_poly.entity_id
_entity_poly.type
_entity_poly.pdbx_seq_one_letter_code
_entity_poly.pdbx_strand_id
1 'polypeptide(L)'
;MTLELYLFLGGSGANPALPAALPVSKGGTGNTTGTATKLAAAAMVGTVSQVGAVPTGAIIERGSNANGHFTKYADGTLVCWDAVGFSAGTTVGAGNIFQSPPVPARSFPAFFAGAPKIFITASCALAVSVCVISGDANAPSWPPALCQGPYNTGSTFYQGIMNYMAIGRWY
;
A
#
# COMPACT_ATOMS: atom_id res chain seq x y z
N MET A 1 37.09 34.44 -49.20
CA MET A 1 35.91 33.59 -49.48
C MET A 1 34.93 33.78 -48.34
N THR A 2 34.03 34.78 -48.38
CA THR A 2 33.39 35.15 -47.10
C THR A 2 31.96 35.71 -47.13
N LEU A 3 31.38 36.20 -48.23
CA LEU A 3 29.98 36.73 -48.19
C LEU A 3 29.04 36.15 -49.25
N GLU A 4 29.47 36.09 -50.51
CA GLU A 4 28.62 35.66 -51.66
C GLU A 4 28.09 34.23 -51.53
N LEU A 5 28.94 33.29 -51.09
CA LEU A 5 28.54 31.88 -50.90
C LEU A 5 27.55 31.72 -49.73
N TYR A 6 27.60 32.61 -48.75
CA TYR A 6 26.75 32.58 -47.56
C TYR A 6 25.31 33.04 -47.89
N LEU A 7 25.19 34.02 -48.78
CA LEU A 7 23.89 34.51 -49.26
C LEU A 7 23.22 33.51 -50.22
N PHE A 8 23.99 32.85 -51.10
CA PHE A 8 23.46 31.88 -52.06
C PHE A 8 22.84 30.63 -51.39
N LEU A 9 23.33 30.25 -50.21
CA LEU A 9 22.83 29.13 -49.42
C LEU A 9 21.70 29.51 -48.44
N GLY A 10 21.24 30.77 -48.44
CA GLY A 10 20.14 31.23 -47.57
C GLY A 10 20.47 31.30 -46.08
N GLY A 11 21.76 31.29 -45.71
CA GLY A 11 22.19 31.38 -44.32
C GLY A 11 22.17 32.83 -43.83
N SER A 12 21.41 33.14 -42.78
CA SER A 12 21.67 34.33 -41.99
C SER A 12 22.93 34.08 -41.17
N GLY A 13 23.92 34.99 -41.24
CA GLY A 13 25.23 34.86 -40.58
C GLY A 13 25.23 34.86 -39.05
N ALA A 14 24.10 34.59 -38.41
CA ALA A 14 23.99 34.36 -36.97
C ALA A 14 23.42 32.95 -36.79
N ASN A 15 24.17 32.08 -36.12
CA ASN A 15 23.57 30.88 -35.54
C ASN A 15 22.36 31.36 -34.72
N PRO A 16 21.10 30.97 -35.05
CA PRO A 16 19.96 31.43 -34.29
C PRO A 16 20.22 30.99 -32.85
N ALA A 17 20.40 31.96 -31.96
CA ALA A 17 20.70 31.67 -30.56
C ALA A 17 19.62 30.70 -30.07
N LEU A 18 20.01 29.48 -29.70
CA LEU A 18 19.04 28.52 -29.22
C LEU A 18 18.30 29.14 -28.03
N PRO A 19 16.97 28.98 -27.94
CA PRO A 19 16.19 29.55 -26.85
C PRO A 19 16.74 29.06 -25.50
N ALA A 20 16.78 29.94 -24.49
CA ALA A 20 17.36 29.66 -23.18
C ALA A 20 16.77 28.42 -22.46
N ALA A 21 15.57 27.99 -22.88
CA ALA A 21 15.03 26.66 -22.60
C ALA A 21 14.13 26.22 -23.76
N LEU A 22 14.07 24.91 -24.03
CA LEU A 22 13.09 24.35 -24.96
C LEU A 22 11.67 24.54 -24.40
N PRO A 23 10.68 24.92 -25.24
CA PRO A 23 9.28 24.96 -24.81
C PRO A 23 8.76 23.57 -24.43
N VAL A 24 7.88 23.50 -23.43
CA VAL A 24 7.22 22.25 -22.97
C VAL A 24 6.52 21.47 -24.08
N SER A 25 5.93 22.19 -25.04
CA SER A 25 5.27 21.64 -26.23
C SER A 25 6.20 20.98 -27.25
N LYS A 26 7.51 21.10 -27.06
CA LYS A 26 8.57 20.42 -27.81
C LYS A 26 9.37 19.44 -26.93
N GLY A 27 8.85 19.11 -25.74
CA GLY A 27 9.53 18.25 -24.76
C GLY A 27 10.46 18.99 -23.79
N GLY A 28 10.42 20.32 -23.74
CA GLY A 28 11.09 21.06 -22.67
C GLY A 28 10.44 20.81 -21.31
N THR A 29 11.18 20.93 -20.21
CA THR A 29 10.58 20.77 -18.87
C THR A 29 10.38 22.10 -18.16
N GLY A 30 10.87 23.20 -18.75
CA GLY A 30 10.67 24.61 -18.37
C GLY A 30 11.03 24.98 -16.92
N ASN A 31 11.45 24.03 -16.10
CA ASN A 31 11.62 24.19 -14.68
C ASN A 31 12.72 23.24 -14.21
N THR A 32 13.92 23.79 -14.02
CA THR A 32 15.08 23.11 -13.44
C THR A 32 14.97 22.96 -11.92
N THR A 33 13.86 23.40 -11.31
CA THR A 33 13.75 23.56 -9.85
C THR A 33 12.45 23.02 -9.24
N GLY A 34 11.57 22.29 -9.96
CA GLY A 34 10.40 21.71 -9.25
C GLY A 34 9.33 20.86 -9.96
N THR A 35 9.11 20.95 -11.28
CA THR A 35 7.99 20.22 -11.95
C THR A 35 8.45 19.08 -12.85
N ALA A 36 9.68 19.12 -13.39
CA ALA A 36 10.22 18.05 -14.23
C ALA A 36 10.38 16.72 -13.48
N THR A 37 10.97 16.76 -12.28
CA THR A 37 11.21 15.57 -11.44
C THR A 37 9.90 14.99 -10.92
N LYS A 38 8.91 15.84 -10.62
CA LYS A 38 7.55 15.41 -10.21
C LYS A 38 6.76 14.75 -11.34
N LEU A 39 7.19 14.92 -12.60
CA LEU A 39 6.61 14.28 -13.77
C LEU A 39 7.37 13.01 -14.20
N ALA A 40 8.48 12.67 -13.52
CA ALA A 40 9.19 11.43 -13.79
C ALA A 40 8.35 10.22 -13.36
N ALA A 41 8.44 9.10 -14.08
CA ALA A 41 7.72 7.87 -13.73
C ALA A 41 8.01 7.40 -12.28
N ALA A 42 9.25 7.60 -11.81
CA ALA A 42 9.66 7.28 -10.44
C ALA A 42 9.00 8.18 -9.38
N ALA A 43 8.53 9.38 -9.75
CA ALA A 43 7.73 10.22 -8.86
C ALA A 43 6.27 9.76 -8.77
N MET A 44 5.78 8.97 -9.73
CA MET A 44 4.43 8.40 -9.70
C MET A 44 4.40 7.13 -8.85
N VAL A 45 5.30 6.19 -9.14
CA VAL A 45 5.41 4.91 -8.42
C VAL A 45 6.86 4.68 -8.00
N GLY A 46 7.09 4.57 -6.69
CA GLY A 46 8.42 4.45 -6.10
C GLY A 46 8.36 4.52 -4.58
N THR A 47 9.50 4.71 -3.91
CA THR A 47 9.53 4.87 -2.45
C THR A 47 8.82 6.17 -2.05
N VAL A 48 7.83 6.04 -1.18
CA VAL A 48 7.10 7.16 -0.58
C VAL A 48 7.84 7.59 0.69
N SER A 49 8.12 8.88 0.80
CA SER A 49 8.81 9.47 1.95
C SER A 49 8.31 10.89 2.20
N GLN A 50 8.48 11.37 3.43
CA GLN A 50 8.11 12.73 3.85
C GLN A 50 9.11 13.27 4.87
N VAL A 51 9.18 14.59 4.93
CA VAL A 51 9.85 15.33 6.01
C VAL A 51 8.91 16.45 6.47
N GLY A 52 8.55 16.48 7.76
CA GLY A 52 7.68 17.52 8.30
C GLY A 52 6.29 17.57 7.65
N ALA A 53 5.70 16.41 7.35
CA ALA A 53 4.46 16.22 6.60
C ALA A 53 4.50 16.71 5.13
N VAL A 54 5.69 17.03 4.60
CA VAL A 54 5.88 17.38 3.19
C VAL A 54 6.36 16.16 2.42
N PRO A 55 5.63 15.68 1.40
CA PRO A 55 6.07 14.55 0.58
C PRO A 55 7.38 14.88 -0.16
N THR A 56 8.38 14.02 0.01
CA THR A 56 9.70 14.12 -0.62
C THR A 56 9.97 13.01 -1.64
N GLY A 57 9.18 11.93 -1.59
CA GLY A 57 9.30 10.76 -2.45
C GLY A 57 8.24 10.68 -3.55
N ALA A 58 7.97 9.45 -4.00
CA ALA A 58 6.92 9.16 -4.98
C ALA A 58 5.51 9.36 -4.41
N ILE A 59 4.49 9.39 -5.29
CA ILE A 59 3.07 9.47 -4.89
C ILE A 59 2.58 8.13 -4.32
N ILE A 60 2.98 7.01 -4.92
CA ILE A 60 2.52 5.67 -4.55
C ILE A 60 3.71 4.74 -4.37
N GLU A 61 3.77 4.05 -3.23
CA GLU A 61 4.67 2.92 -2.98
C GLU A 61 3.82 1.68 -2.86
N ARG A 62 4.11 0.67 -3.67
CA ARG A 62 3.44 -0.63 -3.64
C ARG A 62 4.45 -1.70 -3.28
N GLY A 63 4.11 -2.55 -2.33
CA GLY A 63 4.98 -3.65 -1.93
C GLY A 63 4.23 -4.87 -1.40
N SER A 64 4.98 -5.94 -1.22
CA SER A 64 4.52 -7.19 -0.65
C SER A 64 5.66 -7.89 0.07
N ASN A 65 5.34 -8.55 1.18
CA ASN A 65 6.25 -9.44 1.90
C ASN A 65 5.48 -10.63 2.46
N ALA A 66 6.10 -11.44 3.32
CA ALA A 66 5.48 -12.61 3.91
C ALA A 66 4.23 -12.31 4.78
N ASN A 67 4.01 -11.04 5.15
CA ASN A 67 2.87 -10.59 5.96
C ASN A 67 1.74 -9.99 5.12
N GLY A 68 1.86 -10.00 3.79
CA GLY A 68 0.83 -9.55 2.86
C GLY A 68 1.27 -8.39 1.98
N HIS A 69 0.30 -7.57 1.56
CA HIS A 69 0.50 -6.48 0.62
C HIS A 69 0.23 -5.11 1.24
N PHE A 70 0.92 -4.09 0.75
CA PHE A 70 0.66 -2.71 1.17
C PHE A 70 0.76 -1.69 0.05
N THR A 71 0.01 -0.60 0.19
CA THR A 71 0.17 0.62 -0.60
C THR A 71 0.33 1.80 0.35
N LYS A 72 1.44 2.52 0.25
CA LYS A 72 1.60 3.85 0.87
C LYS A 72 1.31 4.93 -0.17
N TYR A 73 0.71 6.00 0.29
CA TYR A 73 0.43 7.19 -0.49
C TYR A 73 1.17 8.39 0.11
N ALA A 74 1.61 9.31 -0.74
CA ALA A 74 2.31 10.53 -0.33
C ALA A 74 1.51 11.39 0.67
N ASP A 75 0.18 11.35 0.60
CA ASP A 75 -0.69 12.03 1.57
C ASP A 75 -0.54 11.47 3.00
N GLY A 76 0.13 10.33 3.17
CA GLY A 76 0.32 9.60 4.43
C GLY A 76 -0.51 8.32 4.56
N THR A 77 -1.36 8.01 3.57
CA THR A 77 -2.33 6.94 3.69
C THR A 77 -1.58 5.63 3.52
N LEU A 78 -1.83 4.67 4.42
CA LEU A 78 -1.36 3.31 4.30
C LEU A 78 -2.56 2.39 4.22
N VAL A 79 -2.57 1.53 3.21
CA VAL A 79 -3.53 0.43 3.08
C VAL A 79 -2.74 -0.87 3.12
N CYS A 80 -3.06 -1.75 4.06
CA CYS A 80 -2.51 -3.10 4.16
C CYS A 80 -3.63 -4.13 3.97
N TRP A 81 -3.35 -5.22 3.27
CA TRP A 81 -4.32 -6.28 3.06
C TRP A 81 -3.66 -7.62 2.79
N ASP A 82 -4.37 -8.68 3.14
CA ASP A 82 -4.01 -10.05 2.80
C ASP A 82 -5.20 -10.99 2.97
N ALA A 83 -5.04 -12.23 2.51
CA ALA A 83 -5.93 -13.35 2.77
C ALA A 83 -5.13 -14.49 3.42
N VAL A 84 -5.47 -14.82 4.66
CA VAL A 84 -4.65 -15.69 5.49
C VAL A 84 -5.42 -16.93 5.91
N GLY A 85 -4.86 -18.09 5.57
CA GLY A 85 -5.36 -19.37 6.02
C GLY A 85 -5.18 -19.57 7.53
N PHE A 86 -6.18 -20.17 8.16
CA PHE A 86 -6.11 -20.60 9.54
C PHE A 86 -6.74 -21.98 9.72
N SER A 87 -6.42 -22.62 10.84
CA SER A 87 -6.96 -23.92 11.24
C SER A 87 -7.31 -23.85 12.72
N ALA A 88 -8.59 -24.07 13.06
CA ALA A 88 -9.10 -23.87 14.41
C ALA A 88 -10.21 -24.89 14.74
N GLY A 89 -10.17 -25.48 15.94
CA GLY A 89 -11.24 -26.32 16.48
C GLY A 89 -12.00 -25.58 17.58
N THR A 90 -13.34 -25.65 17.59
CA THR A 90 -14.18 -25.03 18.62
C THR A 90 -14.27 -25.95 19.83
N THR A 91 -13.34 -25.82 20.78
CA THR A 91 -13.21 -26.73 21.93
C THR A 91 -13.53 -26.09 23.27
N VAL A 92 -13.62 -24.76 23.32
CA VAL A 92 -13.85 -23.99 24.55
C VAL A 92 -15.32 -23.61 24.65
N GLY A 93 -16.02 -24.03 25.71
CA GLY A 93 -17.42 -23.64 25.90
C GLY A 93 -17.57 -22.15 26.26
N ALA A 94 -18.50 -21.45 25.61
CA ALA A 94 -18.85 -20.06 25.87
C ALA A 94 -20.38 -19.89 25.84
N GLY A 95 -21.03 -20.19 26.97
CA GLY A 95 -22.50 -20.26 27.00
C GLY A 95 -23.00 -21.42 26.14
N ASN A 96 -23.92 -21.12 25.21
CA ASN A 96 -24.54 -22.12 24.33
C ASN A 96 -23.78 -22.35 23.01
N ILE A 97 -22.57 -21.80 22.89
CA ILE A 97 -21.68 -21.97 21.73
C ILE A 97 -20.31 -22.45 22.19
N PHE A 98 -19.51 -22.92 21.23
CA PHE A 98 -18.11 -23.28 21.42
C PHE A 98 -17.22 -22.31 20.63
N GLN A 99 -16.07 -21.96 21.20
CA GLN A 99 -15.07 -21.09 20.60
C GLN A 99 -13.78 -21.86 20.38
N SER A 100 -13.00 -21.43 19.40
CA SER A 100 -11.62 -21.86 19.27
C SER A 100 -10.72 -21.13 20.27
N PRO A 101 -9.56 -21.71 20.63
CA PRO A 101 -8.45 -20.91 21.11
C PRO A 101 -8.17 -19.74 20.13
N PRO A 102 -7.64 -18.60 20.61
CA PRO A 102 -7.36 -17.47 19.74
C PRO A 102 -6.39 -17.84 18.63
N VAL A 103 -6.78 -17.57 17.39
CA VAL A 103 -5.86 -17.50 16.27
C VAL A 103 -4.96 -16.28 16.52
N PRO A 104 -3.63 -16.45 16.58
CA PRO A 104 -2.73 -15.37 16.98
C PRO A 104 -2.83 -14.15 16.08
N ALA A 105 -2.60 -12.98 16.68
CA ALA A 105 -2.37 -11.73 15.96
C ALA A 105 -1.22 -11.90 14.94
N ARG A 106 -1.28 -11.17 13.83
CA ARG A 106 -0.17 -11.15 12.87
C ARG A 106 0.28 -9.74 12.54
N SER A 107 1.50 -9.64 12.04
CA SER A 107 2.09 -8.37 11.66
C SER A 107 1.48 -7.85 10.37
N PHE A 108 1.39 -6.53 10.23
CA PHE A 108 1.15 -5.90 8.94
C PHE A 108 2.42 -5.96 8.07
N PRO A 109 2.27 -5.91 6.73
CA PRO A 109 3.41 -5.84 5.82
C PRO A 109 4.15 -4.48 5.87
N ALA A 110 3.52 -3.43 6.41
CA ALA A 110 4.15 -2.15 6.72
C ALA A 110 3.56 -1.58 8.02
N PHE A 111 4.36 -0.81 8.77
CA PHE A 111 3.95 -0.22 10.04
C PHE A 111 3.07 1.02 9.85
N PHE A 112 2.02 1.13 10.66
CA PHE A 112 1.24 2.36 10.82
C PHE A 112 1.87 3.25 11.91
N ALA A 113 1.66 4.57 11.83
CA ALA A 113 2.06 5.53 12.86
C ALA A 113 1.19 5.43 14.13
N GLY A 114 -0.02 4.86 14.00
CA GLY A 114 -0.95 4.60 15.09
C GLY A 114 -1.89 3.44 14.74
N ALA A 115 -2.82 3.11 15.65
CA ALA A 115 -3.76 2.02 15.42
C ALA A 115 -4.63 2.30 14.16
N PRO A 116 -4.60 1.42 13.14
CA PRO A 116 -5.39 1.60 11.93
C PRO A 116 -6.87 1.24 12.16
N LYS A 117 -7.73 1.63 11.21
CA LYS A 117 -9.07 1.04 11.07
C LYS A 117 -8.95 -0.25 10.29
N ILE A 118 -9.52 -1.33 10.81
CA ILE A 118 -9.42 -2.65 10.20
C ILE A 118 -10.80 -3.23 9.90
N PHE A 119 -10.89 -3.87 8.74
CA PHE A 119 -12.04 -4.62 8.26
C PHE A 119 -11.56 -6.05 8.10
N ILE A 120 -12.21 -6.99 8.80
CA ILE A 120 -11.91 -8.41 8.70
C ILE A 120 -13.18 -9.13 8.32
N THR A 121 -13.09 -9.97 7.30
CA THR A 121 -14.08 -10.99 7.03
C THR A 121 -13.41 -12.34 7.17
N ALA A 122 -14.13 -13.33 7.66
CA ALA A 122 -13.62 -14.69 7.61
C ALA A 122 -14.70 -15.66 7.24
N SER A 123 -14.25 -16.74 6.61
CA SER A 123 -15.04 -17.93 6.36
C SER A 123 -14.32 -19.14 6.94
N CYS A 124 -15.08 -20.09 7.43
CA CYS A 124 -14.63 -21.40 7.88
C CYS A 124 -15.58 -22.44 7.30
N ALA A 125 -15.07 -23.62 6.99
CA ALA A 125 -15.88 -24.67 6.41
C ALA A 125 -16.84 -25.30 7.45
N LEU A 126 -18.16 -25.28 7.14
CA LEU A 126 -19.35 -25.88 7.81
C LEU A 126 -20.24 -25.00 8.72
N ALA A 127 -21.49 -25.48 8.86
CA ALA A 127 -22.71 -24.76 9.23
C ALA A 127 -22.63 -24.00 10.56
N VAL A 128 -22.61 -22.68 10.46
CA VAL A 128 -22.60 -21.69 11.55
C VAL A 128 -21.27 -21.64 12.30
N SER A 129 -20.21 -21.25 11.59
CA SER A 129 -19.00 -20.77 12.26
C SER A 129 -18.74 -19.31 11.91
N VAL A 130 -18.84 -18.41 12.90
CA VAL A 130 -18.54 -16.98 12.75
C VAL A 130 -17.13 -16.73 13.28
N CYS A 131 -16.34 -15.94 12.55
CA CYS A 131 -15.08 -15.45 13.07
C CYS A 131 -15.30 -14.11 13.77
N VAL A 132 -14.87 -14.00 15.03
CA VAL A 132 -14.96 -12.78 15.82
C VAL A 132 -13.57 -12.26 16.15
N ILE A 133 -13.42 -10.94 16.11
CA ILE A 133 -12.20 -10.27 16.55
C ILE A 133 -12.15 -10.31 18.08
N SER A 134 -10.99 -10.66 18.64
CA SER A 134 -10.79 -10.85 20.09
C SER A 134 -9.78 -9.88 20.71
N GLY A 135 -9.63 -8.69 20.11
CA GLY A 135 -8.77 -7.62 20.60
C GLY A 135 -8.71 -6.44 19.64
N ASP A 136 -7.79 -5.51 19.89
CA ASP A 136 -7.63 -4.30 19.09
C ASP A 136 -6.42 -4.39 18.14
N ALA A 137 -6.55 -3.77 16.96
CA ALA A 137 -5.40 -3.53 16.09
C ALA A 137 -4.46 -2.50 16.73
N ASN A 138 -3.17 -2.63 16.46
CA ASN A 138 -2.17 -1.64 16.84
C ASN A 138 -1.28 -1.30 15.63
N ALA A 139 -0.30 -0.41 15.83
CA ALA A 139 0.58 0.04 14.75
C ALA A 139 1.27 -1.11 13.98
N PRO A 140 1.82 -2.16 14.64
CA PRO A 140 2.47 -3.26 13.94
C PRO A 140 1.59 -4.45 13.57
N SER A 141 0.44 -4.64 14.19
CA SER A 141 -0.29 -5.91 14.10
C SER A 141 -1.80 -5.74 14.07
N TRP A 142 -2.45 -6.65 13.35
CA TRP A 142 -3.88 -6.84 13.39
C TRP A 142 -4.28 -7.81 14.51
N PRO A 143 -5.49 -7.66 15.09
CA PRO A 143 -5.87 -8.35 16.30
C PRO A 143 -6.01 -9.86 16.12
N PRO A 144 -5.96 -10.63 17.22
CA PRO A 144 -6.30 -12.05 17.20
C PRO A 144 -7.79 -12.26 16.89
N ALA A 145 -8.13 -13.43 16.38
CA ALA A 145 -9.50 -13.80 16.05
C ALA A 145 -9.87 -15.19 16.60
N LEU A 146 -11.17 -15.44 16.77
CA LEU A 146 -11.71 -16.72 17.24
C LEU A 146 -12.74 -17.22 16.25
N CYS A 147 -12.82 -18.52 16.05
CA CYS A 147 -13.98 -19.13 15.40
C CYS A 147 -14.99 -19.58 16.45
N GLN A 148 -16.28 -19.41 16.16
CA GLN A 148 -17.36 -19.76 17.06
C GLN A 148 -18.42 -20.59 16.35
N GLY A 149 -18.87 -21.70 16.92
CA GLY A 149 -19.95 -22.49 16.35
C GLY A 149 -20.75 -23.28 17.40
N PRO A 150 -21.85 -23.92 17.00
CA PRO A 150 -22.76 -24.59 17.94
C PRO A 150 -22.23 -25.94 18.46
N TYR A 151 -21.15 -26.49 17.89
CA TYR A 151 -20.65 -27.82 18.20
C TYR A 151 -19.23 -27.79 18.79
N ASN A 152 -18.98 -28.69 19.75
CA ASN A 152 -17.62 -29.00 20.17
C ASN A 152 -16.98 -29.94 19.14
N THR A 153 -15.85 -29.55 18.57
CA THR A 153 -15.22 -30.32 17.49
C THR A 153 -14.19 -31.33 17.98
N GLY A 154 -13.87 -31.32 19.28
CA GLY A 154 -12.80 -32.11 19.86
C GLY A 154 -11.47 -31.87 19.12
N SER A 155 -10.92 -32.92 18.53
CA SER A 155 -9.66 -32.88 17.77
C SER A 155 -9.83 -32.51 16.28
N THR A 156 -11.06 -32.27 15.81
CA THR A 156 -11.30 -31.87 14.43
C THR A 156 -11.06 -30.36 14.30
N PHE A 157 -10.10 -29.98 13.46
CA PHE A 157 -9.83 -28.58 13.13
C PHE A 157 -10.52 -28.20 11.82
N TYR A 158 -11.20 -27.07 11.83
CA TYR A 158 -11.76 -26.48 10.62
C TYR A 158 -10.76 -25.54 9.97
N GLN A 159 -10.66 -25.63 8.65
CA GLN A 159 -9.90 -24.70 7.85
C GLN A 159 -10.78 -23.54 7.39
N GLY A 160 -10.16 -22.37 7.31
CA GLY A 160 -10.81 -21.15 6.88
C GLY A 160 -9.83 -20.12 6.37
N ILE A 161 -10.38 -19.02 5.86
CA ILE A 161 -9.62 -17.89 5.34
C ILE A 161 -10.12 -16.64 6.06
N MET A 162 -9.19 -15.85 6.59
CA MET A 162 -9.42 -14.49 7.05
C MET A 162 -8.92 -13.52 5.99
N ASN A 163 -9.82 -12.72 5.43
CA ASN A 163 -9.46 -11.60 4.57
C ASN A 163 -9.45 -10.35 5.44
N TYR A 164 -8.40 -9.54 5.34
CA TYR A 164 -8.35 -8.27 6.02
C TYR A 164 -7.98 -7.12 5.09
N MET A 165 -8.48 -5.94 5.45
CA MET A 165 -8.00 -4.66 4.94
C MET A 165 -7.85 -3.71 6.12
N ALA A 166 -6.68 -3.12 6.28
CA ALA A 166 -6.38 -2.11 7.29
C ALA A 166 -6.03 -0.80 6.60
N ILE A 167 -6.60 0.30 7.07
CA ILE A 167 -6.41 1.65 6.55
C ILE A 167 -6.01 2.57 7.71
N GLY A 168 -4.93 3.32 7.53
CA GLY A 168 -4.38 4.20 8.54
C GLY A 168 -3.35 5.15 7.96
N ARG A 169 -2.47 5.66 8.82
CA ARG A 169 -1.40 6.57 8.43
C ARG A 169 -0.03 5.91 8.63
N TRP A 170 0.93 6.17 7.75
CA TRP A 170 2.31 5.69 7.93
C TRP A 170 3.25 6.74 8.55
N TYR A 171 2.80 7.98 8.70
CA TYR A 171 3.44 9.04 9.48
C TYR A 171 2.41 9.91 10.19
#